data_AF-A0A841JY11-F1
#
_entry.id   AF-A0A841JY11-F1
#
_cell.length_a   1.000
_cell.length_b   1.000
_cell.length_c   1.000
_cell.angle_alpha   90.00
_cell.angle_beta   90.00
_cell.angle_gamma   90.00
#
_symmetry.space_group_name_H-M   'P 1'
#
loop_
_entity.id
_entity.type
_entity.pdbx_description
1 polymer ?
#
loop_
_entity_poly.entity_id
_entity_poly.type
_entity_poly.pdbx_seq_one_letter_code
_entity_poly.pdbx_strand_id
1 'polypeptide(L)'
;MALLSSDSPPEVISSDRHTVKPWFDGKLPFSFNLPDAFPSGTTLKGGDLIFLDGHPAALLVFTVGRHQASVFLTQRSFAGTPSVARRTLSGFTIQYAKTQDLYLTVVSDGNPSDLALLVSALVAEQSPR
;
A
#
# COMPACT_ATOMS: atom_id res chain seq x y z
N MET A 1 11.14 -6.29 -19.17
CA MET A 1 11.27 -7.65 -18.62
C MET A 1 11.35 -7.51 -17.11
N ALA A 2 10.23 -7.66 -16.40
CA ALA A 2 10.20 -7.60 -14.94
C ALA A 2 10.17 -9.03 -14.40
N LEU A 3 11.23 -9.43 -13.70
CA LEU A 3 11.32 -10.71 -13.02
C LEU A 3 10.52 -10.60 -11.73
N LEU A 4 9.38 -11.28 -11.67
CA LEU A 4 8.72 -11.60 -10.40
C LEU A 4 9.58 -12.67 -9.73
N SER A 5 10.59 -12.24 -8.97
CA SER A 5 11.35 -13.12 -8.09
C SER A 5 10.42 -13.58 -6.98
N SER A 6 9.99 -14.83 -7.08
CA SER A 6 9.29 -15.58 -6.04
C SER A 6 10.07 -15.58 -4.73
N ASP A 7 9.34 -15.49 -3.61
CA ASP A 7 9.76 -15.91 -2.27
C ASP A 7 10.87 -15.09 -1.58
N SER A 8 10.83 -13.76 -1.67
CA SER A 8 11.54 -12.93 -0.70
C SER A 8 10.59 -12.55 0.45
N PRO A 9 10.87 -12.92 1.71
CA PRO A 9 10.10 -12.39 2.84
C PRO A 9 10.22 -10.86 2.83
N PRO A 10 9.15 -10.12 3.18
CA PRO A 10 9.23 -8.66 3.24
C PRO A 10 10.36 -8.24 4.17
N GLU A 11 11.14 -7.21 3.80
CA GLU A 11 12.30 -6.73 4.58
C GLU A 11 11.90 -6.41 6.04
N VAL A 12 10.61 -6.11 6.27
CA VAL A 12 9.99 -6.09 7.60
C VAL A 12 8.75 -6.99 7.66
N ILE A 13 8.89 -8.13 8.32
CA ILE A 13 7.76 -8.90 8.83
C ILE A 13 7.33 -8.25 10.17
N SER A 14 6.55 -7.17 10.10
CA SER A 14 5.92 -6.61 11.29
C SER A 14 4.49 -6.19 10.99
N SER A 15 3.56 -6.80 11.71
CA SER A 15 2.14 -6.45 11.74
C SER A 15 1.83 -5.25 12.64
N ASP A 16 2.85 -4.65 13.27
CA ASP A 16 2.68 -3.60 14.28
C ASP A 16 3.24 -2.24 13.83
N ARG A 17 2.37 -1.23 13.81
CA ARG A 17 2.68 0.16 13.46
C ARG A 17 3.83 0.78 14.29
N HIS A 18 4.07 0.31 15.51
CA HIS A 18 5.12 0.79 16.41
C HIS A 18 6.49 0.19 16.09
N THR A 19 6.56 -0.77 15.16
CA THR A 19 7.82 -1.28 14.60
C THR A 19 8.03 -0.82 13.16
N VAL A 20 6.93 -0.69 12.39
CA VAL A 20 7.00 -0.33 10.96
C VAL A 20 7.26 1.16 10.75
N LYS A 21 6.60 2.06 11.50
CA LYS A 21 6.83 3.52 11.35
C LYS A 21 8.28 3.94 11.62
N PRO A 22 8.93 3.51 12.71
CA PRO A 22 10.34 3.85 12.98
C PRO A 22 11.30 3.25 11.96
N TRP A 23 10.96 2.11 11.35
CA TRP A 23 11.82 1.49 10.34
C TRP A 23 11.81 2.26 9.02
N PHE A 24 10.68 2.88 8.67
CA PHE A 24 10.59 3.78 7.53
C PHE A 24 11.17 5.19 7.82
N ASP A 25 11.30 5.55 9.10
CA ASP A 25 11.83 6.83 9.53
C ASP A 25 13.32 6.95 9.11
N GLY A 26 13.62 7.95 8.27
CA GLY A 26 14.94 8.13 7.65
C GLY A 26 15.20 7.34 6.35
N LYS A 27 14.35 6.37 6.00
CA LYS A 27 14.42 5.62 4.72
C LYS A 27 13.52 6.22 3.63
N LEU A 28 12.36 6.75 4.03
CA LEU A 28 11.46 7.45 3.12
C LEU A 28 11.61 8.97 3.27
N PRO A 29 11.56 9.73 2.16
CA PRO A 29 11.49 11.19 2.21
C PRO A 29 10.06 11.69 2.55
N PHE A 30 9.18 10.82 3.04
CA PHE A 30 7.81 11.11 3.44
C PHE A 30 7.36 10.18 4.57
N SER A 31 6.35 10.62 5.32
CA SER A 31 5.68 9.81 6.33
C SER A 31 4.27 9.44 5.87
N PHE A 32 3.75 8.34 6.37
CA PHE A 32 2.37 7.91 6.14
C PHE A 32 1.73 7.44 7.46
N ASN A 33 0.41 7.49 7.53
CA ASN A 33 -0.37 7.01 8.65
C ASN A 33 -0.98 5.64 8.35
N LEU A 34 -1.33 4.91 9.39
CA LEU A 34 -2.09 3.67 9.26
C LEU A 34 -3.26 3.74 10.24
N PRO A 35 -4.45 3.29 9.84
CA PRO A 35 -5.61 3.28 10.72
C PRO A 35 -5.34 2.41 11.95
N ASP A 36 -5.94 2.79 13.07
CA ASP A 36 -5.86 2.02 14.31
C ASP A 36 -6.55 0.66 14.19
N ALA A 37 -7.61 0.60 13.39
CA ALA A 37 -8.35 -0.62 13.09
C ALA A 37 -8.57 -0.74 11.57
N PHE A 38 -8.21 -1.88 11.00
CA PHE A 38 -8.51 -2.20 9.62
C PHE A 38 -9.94 -2.75 9.48
N PRO A 39 -10.53 -2.71 8.27
CA PRO A 39 -11.81 -3.35 8.01
C PRO A 39 -11.78 -4.83 8.42
N SER A 40 -12.93 -5.36 8.84
CA SER A 40 -13.07 -6.74 9.31
C SER A 40 -12.42 -7.75 8.37
N GLY A 41 -11.59 -8.64 8.93
CA GLY A 41 -10.86 -9.63 8.14
C GLY A 41 -9.62 -9.09 7.42
N THR A 42 -9.25 -7.83 7.62
CA THR A 42 -8.01 -7.27 7.09
C THR A 42 -6.90 -7.26 8.16
N THR A 43 -5.69 -7.67 7.79
CA THR A 43 -4.53 -7.66 8.68
C THR A 43 -3.29 -7.22 7.91
N LEU A 44 -2.50 -6.31 8.48
CA LEU A 44 -1.19 -5.96 7.96
C LEU A 44 -0.21 -7.12 8.20
N LYS A 45 0.38 -7.66 7.14
CA LYS A 45 1.41 -8.71 7.21
C LYS A 45 2.81 -8.15 7.36
N GLY A 46 3.07 -6.99 6.78
CA GLY A 46 4.39 -6.38 6.81
C GLY A 46 4.50 -5.18 5.89
N GLY A 47 5.70 -4.63 5.85
CA GLY A 47 6.06 -3.54 4.95
C GLY A 47 7.46 -3.73 4.39
N ASP A 48 7.72 -3.06 3.29
CA ASP A 48 9.00 -3.05 2.62
C ASP A 48 9.29 -1.68 2.00
N LEU A 49 10.56 -1.32 1.90
CA LEU A 49 11.01 -0.15 1.16
C LEU A 49 11.38 -0.62 -0.25
N ILE A 50 10.63 -0.16 -1.24
CA ILE A 50 10.95 -0.43 -2.64
C ILE A 50 11.33 0.86 -3.35
N PHE A 51 11.98 0.73 -4.50
CA PHE A 51 12.26 1.86 -5.38
C PHE A 51 11.47 1.69 -6.67
N LEU A 52 10.55 2.61 -6.94
CA LEU A 52 9.81 2.69 -8.20
C LEU A 52 10.45 3.78 -9.07
N ASP A 53 11.00 3.39 -10.22
CA ASP A 53 11.67 4.32 -11.15
C ASP A 53 12.71 5.22 -10.46
N GLY A 54 13.53 4.63 -9.57
CA GLY A 54 14.54 5.34 -8.79
C GLY A 54 14.00 6.18 -7.62
N HIS A 55 12.69 6.21 -7.41
CA HIS A 55 12.07 6.95 -6.31
C HIS A 55 11.67 5.99 -5.17
N PRO A 56 11.96 6.35 -3.92
CA PRO A 56 11.59 5.52 -2.77
C PRO A 56 10.06 5.45 -2.61
N ALA A 57 9.57 4.25 -2.34
CA ALA A 57 8.16 3.95 -2.19
C ALA A 57 7.97 2.94 -1.05
N ALA A 58 6.88 3.09 -0.29
CA ALA A 58 6.53 2.13 0.76
C ALA A 58 5.65 1.04 0.16
N LEU A 59 6.05 -0.21 0.27
CA LEU A 59 5.18 -1.36 0.01
C LEU A 59 4.63 -1.82 1.36
N LEU A 60 3.31 -1.97 1.46
CA LEU A 60 2.65 -2.60 2.60
C LEU A 60 1.86 -3.79 2.10
N VAL A 61 2.00 -4.91 2.79
CA VAL A 61 1.34 -6.15 2.44
C VAL A 61 0.24 -6.42 3.44
N PHE A 62 -0.99 -6.52 2.95
CA PHE A 62 -2.17 -6.85 3.74
C PHE A 62 -2.72 -8.21 3.34
N THR A 63 -3.42 -8.85 4.26
CA THR A 63 -4.28 -9.99 3.98
C THR A 63 -5.72 -9.57 4.26
N VAL A 64 -6.60 -9.73 3.28
CA VAL A 64 -8.03 -9.45 3.36
C VAL A 64 -8.76 -10.78 3.21
N GLY A 65 -9.20 -11.34 4.34
CA GLY A 65 -9.73 -12.70 4.41
C GLY A 65 -8.66 -13.74 4.04
N ARG A 66 -8.79 -14.33 2.84
CA ARG A 66 -7.82 -15.30 2.29
C ARG A 66 -6.97 -14.73 1.15
N HIS A 67 -7.22 -13.49 0.75
CA HIS A 67 -6.55 -12.83 -0.37
C HIS A 67 -5.47 -11.87 0.10
N GLN A 68 -4.47 -11.64 -0.74
CA GLN A 68 -3.40 -10.70 -0.44
C GLN A 68 -3.67 -9.36 -1.12
N ALA A 69 -3.36 -8.26 -0.45
CA ALA A 69 -3.47 -6.92 -0.99
C ALA A 69 -2.15 -6.17 -0.77
N SER A 70 -1.50 -5.81 -1.87
CA SER A 70 -0.27 -5.02 -1.85
C SER A 70 -0.62 -3.55 -2.05
N VAL A 71 -0.25 -2.72 -1.08
CA VAL A 71 -0.46 -1.27 -1.09
C VAL A 71 0.89 -0.60 -1.28
N PHE A 72 1.04 0.14 -2.37
CA PHE A 72 2.21 0.95 -2.67
C PHE A 72 1.90 2.41 -2.36
N LEU A 73 2.71 3.05 -1.52
CA LEU A 73 2.64 4.47 -1.23
C LEU A 73 3.83 5.19 -1.87
N THR A 74 3.53 6.26 -2.62
CA THR A 74 4.52 7.12 -3.26
C THR A 74 4.21 8.58 -3.01
N GLN A 75 5.22 9.45 -3.13
CA GLN A 75 5.02 10.90 -3.03
C GLN A 75 4.26 11.43 -4.24
N ARG A 76 3.49 12.50 -4.04
CA ARG A 76 2.74 13.15 -5.13
C ARG A 76 3.61 13.74 -6.23
N SER A 77 4.85 14.10 -5.91
CA SER A 77 5.88 14.55 -6.84
C SER A 77 6.34 13.46 -7.81
N PHE A 78 6.00 12.19 -7.58
CA PHE A 78 6.32 11.09 -8.49
C PHE A 78 5.56 11.27 -9.82
N ALA A 79 6.31 11.58 -10.89
CA ALA A 79 5.77 11.77 -12.22
C ALA A 79 5.15 10.46 -12.76
N GLY A 80 4.02 10.57 -13.47
CA GLY A 80 3.30 9.39 -13.98
C GLY A 80 2.15 8.91 -13.09
N THR A 81 1.64 9.79 -12.22
CA THR A 81 0.52 9.42 -11.37
C THR A 81 -0.74 9.04 -12.17
N PRO A 82 -1.30 7.82 -12.00
CA PRO A 82 -2.62 7.50 -12.51
C PRO A 82 -3.70 8.37 -11.86
N SER A 83 -4.71 8.77 -12.63
CA SER A 83 -5.94 9.35 -12.09
C SER A 83 -6.60 8.37 -11.13
N VAL A 84 -7.33 8.87 -10.13
CA VAL A 84 -8.13 8.03 -9.21
C VAL A 84 -9.03 7.15 -10.06
N ALA A 85 -8.75 5.85 -10.06
CA ALA A 85 -9.38 4.90 -10.95
C ALA A 85 -9.26 3.48 -10.37
N ARG A 86 -10.20 2.62 -10.76
CA ARG A 86 -10.12 1.18 -10.53
C ARG A 86 -9.94 0.51 -11.89
N ARG A 87 -8.98 -0.41 -11.98
CA ARG A 87 -8.71 -1.21 -13.18
C ARG A 87 -8.62 -2.67 -12.77
N THR A 88 -9.10 -3.56 -13.64
CA THR A 88 -8.90 -5.00 -13.47
C THR A 88 -7.93 -5.46 -14.55
N LEU A 89 -6.84 -6.10 -14.15
CA LEU A 89 -5.79 -6.59 -15.06
C LEU A 89 -5.44 -8.03 -14.69
N SER A 90 -5.61 -8.96 -15.62
CA SER A 90 -5.24 -10.37 -15.45
C SER A 90 -5.78 -11.04 -14.17
N GLY A 91 -7.00 -10.69 -13.76
CA GLY A 91 -7.64 -11.21 -12.54
C GLY A 91 -7.29 -10.45 -11.25
N PHE A 92 -6.39 -9.48 -11.31
CA PHE A 92 -6.10 -8.58 -10.20
C PHE A 92 -6.91 -7.29 -10.30
N THR A 93 -7.46 -6.86 -9.18
CA THR A 93 -8.04 -5.53 -9.02
C THR A 93 -6.95 -4.56 -8.59
N ILE A 94 -6.76 -3.51 -9.37
CA ILE A 94 -5.87 -2.39 -9.09
C ILE A 94 -6.72 -1.17 -8.80
N GLN A 95 -6.51 -0.55 -7.65
CA GLN A 95 -7.20 0.67 -7.26
C GLN A 95 -6.18 1.76 -6.95
N TYR A 96 -6.33 2.89 -7.64
CA TYR A 96 -5.52 4.08 -7.44
C TYR A 96 -6.29 5.08 -6.59
N ALA A 97 -5.66 5.56 -5.54
CA ALA A 97 -6.18 6.61 -4.70
C ALA A 97 -5.14 7.71 -4.51
N LYS A 98 -5.66 8.91 -4.25
CA LYS A 98 -4.88 10.12 -4.09
C LYS A 98 -5.24 10.78 -2.78
N THR A 99 -4.23 11.26 -2.09
CA THR A 99 -4.36 12.07 -0.87
C THR A 99 -3.70 13.42 -1.10
N GLN A 100 -3.58 14.24 -0.06
CA GLN A 100 -2.94 15.55 -0.18
C GLN A 100 -1.49 15.41 -0.68
N ASP A 101 -0.72 14.55 -0.01
CA ASP A 101 0.73 14.43 -0.18
C ASP A 101 1.18 13.10 -0.80
N LEU A 102 0.34 12.06 -0.74
CA LEU A 102 0.68 10.70 -1.16
C LEU A 102 -0.25 10.17 -2.25
N TYR A 103 0.29 9.27 -3.05
CA TYR A 103 -0.46 8.37 -3.92
C TYR A 103 -0.42 6.96 -3.41
N LEU A 104 -1.57 6.31 -3.46
CA LEU A 104 -1.75 4.93 -3.05
C LEU A 104 -2.15 4.13 -4.28
N THR A 105 -1.37 3.09 -4.56
CA THR A 105 -1.73 2.06 -5.55
C THR A 105 -1.96 0.77 -4.81
N VAL A 106 -3.18 0.25 -4.87
CA VAL A 106 -3.54 -0.99 -4.19
C VAL A 106 -3.81 -2.06 -5.23
N VAL A 107 -3.16 -3.21 -5.09
CA VAL A 107 -3.29 -4.36 -5.98
C VAL A 107 -3.73 -5.56 -5.16
N SER A 108 -4.83 -6.22 -5.53
CA SER A 108 -5.28 -7.44 -4.87
C SER A 108 -5.97 -8.38 -5.85
N ASP A 109 -5.85 -9.68 -5.63
CA ASP A 109 -6.65 -10.72 -6.30
C ASP A 109 -8.03 -10.94 -5.63
N GLY A 110 -8.31 -10.21 -4.55
CA GLY A 110 -9.52 -10.35 -3.75
C GLY A 110 -10.73 -9.57 -4.29
N ASN A 111 -11.80 -9.64 -3.51
CA ASN A 111 -13.07 -8.98 -3.81
C ASN A 111 -12.89 -7.44 -3.92
N PRO A 112 -13.32 -6.81 -5.03
CA PRO A 112 -13.17 -5.36 -5.23
C PRO A 112 -13.90 -4.52 -4.17
N SER A 113 -14.95 -5.05 -3.54
CA SER A 113 -15.68 -4.34 -2.48
C SER A 113 -14.84 -4.21 -1.20
N ASP A 114 -14.20 -5.30 -0.78
CA ASP A 114 -13.34 -5.30 0.42
C ASP A 114 -12.09 -4.44 0.18
N LEU A 115 -11.55 -4.50 -1.05
CA LEU A 115 -10.45 -3.64 -1.47
C LEU A 115 -10.82 -2.15 -1.41
N ALA A 116 -12.03 -1.81 -1.84
CA ALA A 116 -12.51 -0.44 -1.79
C ALA A 116 -12.66 0.07 -0.34
N LEU A 117 -13.06 -0.78 0.60
CA LEU A 117 -13.12 -0.45 2.03
C LEU A 117 -11.73 -0.20 2.61
N LEU A 118 -10.76 -1.07 2.30
CA LEU A 118 -9.37 -0.90 2.72
C LEU A 118 -8.78 0.41 2.18
N VAL A 119 -8.94 0.67 0.88
CA VAL A 119 -8.45 1.90 0.24
C VAL A 119 -9.08 3.13 0.90
N SER A 120 -10.38 3.10 1.16
CA SER A 120 -11.09 4.23 1.78
C SER A 120 -10.60 4.50 3.20
N ALA A 121 -10.37 3.45 4.00
CA ALA A 121 -9.80 3.59 5.34
C ALA A 121 -8.39 4.19 5.29
N LEU A 122 -7.53 3.72 4.39
CA LEU A 122 -6.16 4.24 4.26
C LEU A 122 -6.13 5.71 3.82
N VAL A 123 -6.98 6.09 2.86
CA VAL A 123 -7.10 7.46 2.37
C VAL A 123 -7.62 8.41 3.44
N ALA A 124 -8.59 7.96 4.25
CA ALA A 124 -9.13 8.73 5.36
C ALA A 124 -8.04 9.07 6.40
N GLU A 125 -7.16 8.12 6.70
CA GLU A 125 -6.05 8.31 7.66
C GLU A 125 -4.90 9.16 7.11
N GLN A 126 -4.72 9.19 5.79
CA GLN A 126 -3.71 10.04 5.16
C GLN A 126 -4.15 11.50 5.02
N SER A 127 -5.44 11.78 5.13
CA SER A 127 -5.98 13.12 4.98
C SER A 127 -6.15 13.71 6.38
N PRO A 128 -5.24 14.56 6.88
CA PRO A 128 -5.44 15.22 8.16
C PRO A 128 -6.74 16.03 8.09
N ARG A 129 -7.57 15.85 9.11
CA ARG A 129 -8.87 16.52 9.25
C ARG A 129 -8.71 17.98 9.63
#